data_AF-A0A4R3JLR3-F1
#
_entry.id   AF-A0A4R3JLR3-F1
#
_cell.length_a   1.000
_cell.length_b   1.000
_cell.length_c   1.000
_cell.angle_alpha   90.00
_cell.angle_beta   90.00
_cell.angle_gamma   90.00
#
_symmetry.space_group_name_H-M   'P 1'
#
loop_
_entity.id
_entity.type
_entity.pdbx_description
1 polymer ?
#
loop_
_entity_poly.entity_id
_entity_poly.type
_entity_poly.pdbx_seq_one_letter_code
_entity_poly.pdbx_strand_id
1 'polypeptide(L)'
;MNDIEHRVQDDWVIPVLGIAMALAIAIGCGFLIGQQAPTVTADVSTICEGEQIAECAALRSAVATEQATWISQWALWVSFGTLVAGIGALGGLITAYSHGRRTIKLALDANRISMQNNQSQARAYVVVQAVECRLDGQGRLSTRVQFQNSGLTPARQLRWLHGADLNIVSKESEQISFRVGDEPDPDNSHWRRDIPSAETWTTTPVGLPEPDYPEISSLIAEAVFIAATVKIVADYEDVFGVSHRETACFQGRVVFEVHNSDYCELERAHDGVFEVI
;
A
#
# COMPACT_ATOMS: atom_id res chain seq x y z
N MET A 1 -0.41 -18.43 -14.22
CA MET A 1 -1.39 -19.52 -14.51
C MET A 1 -2.83 -19.02 -14.60
N ASN A 2 -3.13 -17.72 -14.40
CA ASN A 2 -4.52 -17.19 -14.44
C ASN A 2 -4.91 -16.52 -15.77
N ASP A 3 -3.97 -16.27 -16.69
CA ASP A 3 -4.28 -15.70 -18.02
C ASP A 3 -4.87 -16.73 -19.00
N ILE A 4 -4.72 -18.03 -18.71
CA ILE A 4 -5.23 -19.11 -19.56
C ILE A 4 -6.72 -19.35 -19.30
N GLU A 5 -7.17 -19.30 -18.04
CA GLU A 5 -8.60 -19.45 -17.71
C GLU A 5 -9.48 -18.32 -18.26
N HIS A 6 -8.95 -17.08 -18.35
CA HIS A 6 -9.69 -15.95 -18.89
C HIS A 6 -9.90 -16.02 -20.40
N ARG A 7 -8.95 -16.58 -21.17
CA ARG A 7 -9.16 -16.85 -22.61
C ARG A 7 -10.24 -17.90 -22.82
N VAL A 8 -10.24 -18.95 -21.99
CA VAL A 8 -11.22 -20.03 -22.11
C VAL A 8 -12.64 -19.50 -21.88
N GLN A 9 -12.86 -18.54 -20.98
CA GLN A 9 -14.22 -18.05 -20.70
C GLN A 9 -14.78 -17.11 -21.79
N ASP A 10 -13.93 -16.32 -22.45
CA ASP A 10 -14.32 -15.49 -23.60
C ASP A 10 -14.48 -16.33 -24.90
N ASP A 11 -13.71 -17.41 -25.03
CA ASP A 11 -13.70 -18.27 -26.23
C ASP A 11 -15.01 -19.03 -26.47
N TRP A 12 -15.86 -19.24 -25.45
CA TRP A 12 -17.18 -19.89 -25.63
C TRP A 12 -18.31 -18.88 -25.83
N VAL A 13 -18.17 -17.64 -25.36
CA VAL A 13 -19.23 -16.62 -25.44
C VAL A 13 -19.41 -16.16 -26.88
N ILE A 14 -18.32 -15.92 -27.60
CA ILE A 14 -18.32 -15.52 -29.02
C ILE A 14 -19.00 -16.58 -29.92
N PRO A 15 -18.65 -17.88 -29.86
CA PRO A 15 -19.31 -18.89 -30.68
C PRO A 15 -20.76 -19.13 -30.24
N VAL A 16 -21.11 -19.03 -28.95
CA VAL A 16 -22.52 -19.17 -28.51
C VAL A 16 -23.40 -18.03 -29.02
N LEU A 17 -22.91 -16.78 -28.94
CA LEU A 17 -23.58 -15.63 -29.55
C LEU A 17 -23.65 -15.75 -31.08
N GLY A 18 -22.57 -16.22 -31.71
CA GLY A 18 -22.51 -16.47 -33.15
C GLY A 18 -23.51 -17.54 -33.60
N ILE A 19 -23.62 -18.66 -32.86
CA ILE A 19 -24.59 -19.74 -33.12
C ILE A 19 -26.01 -19.22 -32.90
N ALA A 20 -26.28 -18.49 -31.82
CA ALA A 20 -27.60 -17.94 -31.55
C ALA A 20 -28.04 -16.94 -32.64
N MET A 21 -27.12 -16.08 -33.09
CA MET A 21 -27.37 -15.15 -34.19
C MET A 21 -27.55 -15.87 -35.52
N ALA A 22 -26.73 -16.87 -35.83
CA ALA A 22 -26.85 -17.69 -37.03
C ALA A 22 -28.18 -18.46 -37.05
N LEU A 23 -28.63 -18.97 -35.90
CA LEU A 23 -29.89 -19.70 -35.76
C LEU A 23 -31.10 -18.75 -35.90
N ALA A 24 -31.01 -17.53 -35.37
CA ALA A 24 -32.01 -16.48 -35.61
C ALA A 24 -32.08 -16.09 -37.10
N ILE A 25 -30.93 -15.90 -37.76
CA ILE A 25 -30.86 -15.61 -39.20
C ILE A 25 -31.42 -16.79 -40.02
N ALA A 26 -31.09 -18.03 -39.68
CA ALA A 26 -31.58 -19.22 -40.37
C ALA A 26 -33.10 -19.38 -40.27
N ILE A 27 -33.69 -19.12 -39.09
CA ILE A 27 -35.14 -19.09 -38.90
C ILE A 27 -35.75 -17.96 -39.76
N GLY A 28 -35.15 -16.77 -39.78
CA GLY A 28 -35.60 -15.64 -40.60
C GLY A 28 -35.53 -15.92 -42.11
N CYS A 29 -34.44 -16.52 -42.59
CA CYS A 29 -34.27 -16.87 -44.00
C CYS A 29 -35.21 -18.01 -44.43
N GLY A 30 -35.35 -19.06 -43.62
CA GLY A 30 -36.32 -20.14 -43.89
C GLY A 30 -37.76 -19.64 -43.98
N PHE A 31 -38.08 -18.61 -43.19
CA PHE A 31 -39.39 -17.96 -43.21
C PHE A 31 -39.61 -17.08 -44.45
N LEU A 32 -38.62 -16.28 -44.87
CA LEU A 32 -38.69 -15.49 -46.10
C LEU A 32 -38.88 -16.35 -47.35
N ILE A 33 -38.26 -17.53 -47.38
CA ILE A 33 -38.44 -18.52 -48.45
C ILE A 33 -39.87 -19.10 -48.42
N GLY A 34 -40.44 -19.32 -47.22
CA GLY A 34 -41.83 -19.78 -47.04
C GLY A 34 -42.91 -18.74 -47.34
N GLN A 35 -42.57 -17.44 -47.40
CA GLN A 35 -43.51 -16.34 -47.68
C GLN A 35 -43.76 -16.06 -49.16
N GLN A 36 -43.19 -16.84 -50.10
CA GLN A 36 -43.51 -16.72 -51.53
C GLN A 36 -44.89 -17.29 -51.92
N ALA A 37 -45.92 -17.06 -51.10
CA ALA A 37 -47.31 -17.30 -51.50
C ALA A 37 -47.88 -16.02 -52.14
N PRO A 38 -48.51 -16.09 -53.33
CA PRO A 38 -48.98 -14.91 -54.03
C PRO A 38 -50.10 -14.21 -53.24
N THR A 39 -49.89 -12.96 -52.88
CA THR A 39 -50.93 -12.05 -52.39
C THR A 39 -51.81 -11.62 -53.54
N VAL A 40 -53.02 -12.17 -53.65
CA VAL A 40 -54.04 -11.68 -54.58
C VAL A 40 -54.87 -10.63 -53.83
N THR A 41 -54.52 -9.36 -54.02
CA THR A 41 -55.33 -8.24 -53.51
C THR A 41 -56.46 -7.97 -54.49
N ALA A 42 -57.63 -8.58 -54.28
CA ALA A 42 -58.86 -8.14 -54.91
C ALA A 42 -59.65 -7.30 -53.90
N ASP A 43 -59.99 -6.08 -54.29
CA ASP A 43 -60.76 -5.10 -53.50
C ASP A 43 -62.19 -5.62 -53.27
N VAL A 44 -62.51 -6.03 -52.03
CA VAL A 44 -63.76 -6.77 -51.67
C VAL A 44 -64.89 -5.83 -51.23
N SER A 45 -64.73 -4.52 -51.36
CA SER A 45 -65.71 -3.55 -50.84
C SER A 45 -67.04 -3.50 -51.63
N THR A 46 -67.17 -4.21 -52.76
CA THR A 46 -68.33 -4.09 -53.67
C THR A 46 -69.10 -5.39 -53.95
N ILE A 47 -68.78 -6.54 -53.31
CA ILE A 47 -69.24 -7.85 -53.79
C ILE A 47 -70.51 -8.40 -53.11
N CYS A 48 -71.00 -7.84 -51.98
CA CYS A 48 -72.21 -8.35 -51.31
C CYS A 48 -73.51 -7.59 -51.64
N GLU A 49 -73.60 -6.87 -52.76
CA GLU A 49 -74.89 -6.38 -53.28
C GLU A 49 -75.44 -7.33 -54.35
N GLY A 50 -76.07 -8.44 -53.93
CA GLY A 50 -76.95 -9.22 -54.80
C GLY A 50 -76.89 -10.75 -54.72
N GLU A 51 -75.93 -11.37 -54.04
CA GLU A 51 -75.74 -12.83 -54.04
C GLU A 51 -76.02 -13.53 -52.68
N GLN A 52 -76.21 -14.84 -52.71
CA GLN A 52 -76.75 -15.65 -51.61
C GLN A 52 -75.91 -15.55 -50.33
N ILE A 53 -76.59 -15.56 -49.17
CA ILE A 53 -76.01 -15.36 -47.82
C ILE A 53 -74.80 -16.28 -47.54
N ALA A 54 -74.77 -17.48 -48.12
CA ALA A 54 -73.69 -18.45 -47.95
C ALA A 54 -72.38 -18.02 -48.62
N GLU A 55 -72.44 -17.38 -49.80
CA GLU A 55 -71.26 -16.89 -50.51
C GLU A 55 -70.67 -15.67 -49.82
N CYS A 56 -71.51 -14.75 -49.32
CA CYS A 56 -71.03 -13.60 -48.55
C CYS A 56 -70.42 -14.02 -47.19
N ALA A 57 -70.90 -15.11 -46.57
CA ALA A 57 -70.29 -15.67 -45.35
C ALA A 57 -68.92 -16.30 -45.62
N ALA A 58 -68.77 -17.05 -46.72
CA ALA A 58 -67.49 -17.60 -47.15
C ALA A 58 -66.48 -16.49 -47.47
N LEU A 59 -66.91 -15.43 -48.16
CA LEU A 59 -66.07 -14.29 -48.51
C LEU A 59 -65.59 -13.50 -47.28
N ARG A 60 -66.48 -13.26 -46.30
CA ARG A 60 -66.10 -12.61 -45.02
C ARG A 60 -65.13 -13.46 -44.21
N SER A 61 -65.25 -14.79 -44.25
CA SER A 61 -64.30 -15.67 -43.59
C SER A 61 -62.92 -15.63 -44.27
N ALA A 62 -62.87 -15.51 -45.60
CA ALA A 62 -61.64 -15.34 -46.36
C ALA A 62 -60.95 -14.00 -46.04
N VAL A 63 -61.70 -12.90 -46.00
CA VAL A 63 -61.17 -11.57 -45.63
C VAL A 63 -60.69 -11.52 -44.19
N ALA A 64 -61.44 -12.12 -43.26
CA ALA A 64 -61.01 -12.22 -41.86
C ALA A 64 -59.73 -13.05 -41.72
N THR A 65 -59.58 -14.11 -42.54
CA THR A 65 -58.36 -14.92 -42.58
C THR A 65 -57.18 -14.12 -43.16
N GLU A 66 -57.40 -13.32 -44.21
CA GLU A 66 -56.37 -12.46 -44.81
C GLU A 66 -55.88 -11.39 -43.81
N GLN A 67 -56.80 -10.68 -43.15
CA GLN A 67 -56.43 -9.70 -42.12
C GLN A 67 -55.74 -10.36 -40.92
N ALA A 68 -56.19 -11.55 -40.50
CA ALA A 68 -55.51 -12.31 -39.45
C ALA A 68 -54.10 -12.74 -39.87
N THR A 69 -53.88 -13.10 -41.14
CA THR A 69 -52.54 -13.42 -41.65
C THR A 69 -51.62 -12.20 -41.64
N TRP A 70 -52.11 -11.02 -42.05
CA TRP A 70 -51.33 -9.78 -42.01
C TRP A 70 -50.93 -9.37 -40.59
N ILE A 71 -51.87 -9.38 -39.65
CA ILE A 71 -51.59 -9.05 -38.23
C ILE A 71 -50.62 -10.06 -37.63
N SER A 72 -50.77 -11.35 -37.96
CA SER A 72 -49.84 -12.40 -37.51
C SER A 72 -48.43 -12.19 -38.06
N GLN A 73 -48.29 -11.77 -39.33
CA GLN A 73 -47.00 -11.45 -39.94
C GLN A 73 -46.28 -10.30 -39.21
N TRP A 74 -47.00 -9.23 -38.87
CA TRP A 74 -46.43 -8.11 -38.11
C TRP A 74 -46.04 -8.50 -36.68
N ALA A 75 -46.91 -9.24 -35.97
CA ALA A 75 -46.61 -9.72 -34.62
C ALA A 75 -45.37 -10.62 -34.59
N LEU A 76 -45.16 -11.41 -35.65
CA LEU A 76 -43.97 -12.25 -35.82
C LEU A 76 -42.71 -11.43 -36.05
N TRP A 77 -42.74 -10.39 -36.88
CA TRP A 77 -41.59 -9.49 -37.08
C TRP A 77 -41.18 -8.77 -35.79
N VAL A 78 -42.16 -8.32 -35.00
CA VAL A 78 -41.91 -7.71 -33.69
C VAL A 78 -41.31 -8.72 -32.70
N SER A 79 -41.80 -9.96 -32.69
CA SER A 79 -41.27 -11.04 -31.84
C SER A 79 -39.84 -11.43 -32.24
N PHE A 80 -39.52 -11.42 -33.52
CA PHE A 80 -38.16 -11.66 -34.01
C PHE A 80 -37.20 -10.53 -33.65
N GLY A 81 -37.59 -9.27 -33.86
CA GLY A 81 -36.78 -8.10 -33.52
C GLY A 81 -36.46 -8.03 -32.03
N THR A 82 -37.42 -8.37 -31.16
CA THR A 82 -37.22 -8.42 -29.71
C THR A 82 -36.29 -9.55 -29.28
N LEU A 83 -36.31 -10.70 -29.95
CA LEU A 83 -35.38 -11.81 -29.69
C LEU A 83 -33.93 -11.42 -30.02
N VAL A 84 -33.69 -10.78 -31.16
CA VAL A 84 -32.34 -10.30 -31.55
C VAL A 84 -31.85 -9.22 -30.58
N ALA A 85 -32.71 -8.27 -30.21
CA ALA A 85 -32.36 -7.25 -29.23
C ALA A 85 -32.02 -7.85 -27.85
N GLY A 86 -32.75 -8.89 -27.41
CA GLY A 86 -32.48 -9.61 -26.17
C GLY A 86 -31.12 -10.31 -26.16
N ILE A 87 -30.74 -10.94 -27.27
CA ILE A 87 -29.40 -11.56 -27.42
C ILE A 87 -28.30 -10.50 -27.35
N GLY A 88 -28.48 -9.36 -28.01
CA GLY A 88 -27.54 -8.24 -27.95
C GLY A 88 -27.38 -7.69 -26.52
N ALA A 89 -28.48 -7.53 -25.79
CA ALA A 89 -28.46 -7.10 -24.39
C ALA A 89 -27.73 -8.10 -23.48
N LEU A 90 -27.90 -9.40 -23.70
CA LEU A 90 -27.22 -10.45 -22.93
C LEU A 90 -25.71 -10.43 -23.20
N GLY A 91 -25.27 -10.24 -24.45
CA GLY A 91 -23.86 -10.04 -24.79
C GLY A 91 -23.26 -8.79 -24.13
N GLY A 92 -24.02 -7.68 -24.12
CA GLY A 92 -23.65 -6.47 -23.39
C GLY A 92 -23.52 -6.71 -21.88
N LEU A 93 -24.41 -7.49 -21.27
CA LEU A 93 -24.36 -7.83 -19.85
C LEU A 93 -23.11 -8.65 -19.49
N ILE A 94 -22.75 -9.64 -20.32
CA ILE A 94 -21.58 -10.50 -20.08
C ILE A 94 -20.30 -9.67 -20.15
N THR A 95 -20.16 -8.82 -21.18
CA THR A 95 -18.99 -7.96 -21.32
C THR A 95 -18.90 -6.93 -20.19
N ALA A 96 -20.03 -6.30 -19.81
CA ALA A 96 -20.08 -5.41 -18.65
C ALA A 96 -19.68 -6.14 -17.35
N TYR A 97 -20.07 -7.39 -17.18
CA TYR A 97 -19.72 -8.20 -16.02
C TYR A 97 -18.23 -8.55 -15.97
N SER A 98 -17.62 -8.92 -17.10
CA SER A 98 -16.19 -9.23 -17.16
C SER A 98 -15.33 -7.98 -16.90
N HIS A 99 -15.70 -6.85 -17.51
CA HIS A 99 -15.08 -5.56 -17.23
C HIS A 99 -15.27 -5.14 -15.76
N GLY A 100 -16.46 -5.35 -15.19
CA GLY A 100 -16.74 -5.08 -13.78
C GLY A 100 -15.82 -5.86 -12.83
N ARG A 101 -15.67 -7.17 -13.05
CA ARG A 101 -14.76 -8.01 -12.24
C ARG A 101 -13.30 -7.54 -12.32
N ARG A 102 -12.82 -7.20 -13.52
CA ARG A 102 -11.45 -6.71 -13.70
C ARG A 102 -11.23 -5.37 -12.98
N THR A 103 -12.18 -4.45 -13.09
CA THR A 103 -12.11 -3.13 -12.45
C THR A 103 -12.09 -3.26 -10.93
N ILE A 104 -12.90 -4.15 -10.34
CA ILE A 104 -12.89 -4.41 -8.90
C ILE A 104 -11.51 -4.90 -8.44
N LYS A 105 -10.91 -5.86 -9.18
CA LYS A 105 -9.57 -6.36 -8.85
C LYS A 105 -8.52 -5.25 -8.88
N LEU A 106 -8.50 -4.45 -9.96
CA LEU A 106 -7.58 -3.33 -10.09
C LEU A 106 -7.78 -2.28 -8.98
N ALA A 107 -9.02 -2.01 -8.59
CA ALA A 107 -9.33 -1.10 -7.49
C ALA A 107 -8.81 -1.64 -6.15
N LEU A 108 -8.93 -2.94 -5.89
CA LEU A 108 -8.38 -3.57 -4.68
C LEU A 108 -6.84 -3.48 -4.66
N ASP A 109 -6.18 -3.76 -5.78
CA ASP A 109 -4.73 -3.67 -5.90
C ASP A 109 -4.25 -2.22 -5.72
N ALA A 110 -4.93 -1.25 -6.33
CA ALA A 110 -4.63 0.17 -6.17
C ALA A 110 -4.82 0.64 -4.73
N ASN A 111 -5.89 0.20 -4.06
CA ASN A 111 -6.11 0.51 -2.64
C ASN A 111 -5.02 -0.08 -1.76
N ARG A 112 -4.56 -1.30 -2.04
CA ARG A 112 -3.44 -1.92 -1.31
C ARG A 112 -2.16 -1.12 -1.47
N ILE A 113 -1.81 -0.72 -2.69
CA ILE A 113 -0.62 0.10 -2.96
C ILE A 113 -0.75 1.47 -2.29
N SER A 114 -1.92 2.10 -2.38
CA SER A 114 -2.17 3.39 -1.74
C SER A 114 -2.04 3.28 -0.22
N MET A 115 -2.56 2.22 0.39
CA MET A 115 -2.41 1.98 1.83
C MET A 115 -0.95 1.80 2.23
N GLN A 116 -0.17 1.02 1.46
CA GLN A 116 1.27 0.84 1.72
C GLN A 116 2.05 2.16 1.57
N ASN A 117 1.74 2.96 0.55
CA ASN A 117 2.36 4.27 0.35
C ASN A 117 1.98 5.28 1.43
N ASN A 118 0.71 5.29 1.85
CA ASN A 118 0.28 6.16 2.94
C ASN A 118 0.95 5.75 4.25
N GLN A 119 1.10 4.45 4.50
CA GLN A 119 1.85 3.94 5.65
C GLN A 119 3.31 4.36 5.60
N SER A 120 3.98 4.32 4.44
CA SER A 120 5.39 4.72 4.33
C SER A 120 5.62 6.24 4.45
N GLN A 121 4.67 7.05 3.97
CA GLN A 121 4.71 8.50 4.10
C GLN A 121 4.40 8.95 5.53
N ALA A 122 3.46 8.28 6.21
CA ALA A 122 3.06 8.61 7.57
C ALA A 122 3.94 7.96 8.66
N ARG A 123 5.19 7.58 8.37
CA ARG A 123 6.06 6.94 9.37
C ARG A 123 6.68 7.91 10.35
N ALA A 124 7.08 7.38 11.50
CA ALA A 124 7.98 8.01 12.43
C ALA A 124 9.43 7.84 11.95
N TYR A 125 10.24 8.90 12.07
CA TYR A 125 11.66 8.89 11.71
C TYR A 125 12.45 9.46 12.90
N VAL A 126 12.84 8.58 13.81
CA VAL A 126 13.66 8.96 14.97
C VAL A 126 15.11 8.98 14.53
N VAL A 127 15.73 10.15 14.69
CA VAL A 127 17.16 10.35 14.46
C VAL A 127 17.81 10.79 15.76
N VAL A 128 19.05 10.36 15.96
CA VAL A 128 19.91 10.94 17.00
C VAL A 128 20.47 12.24 16.43
N GLN A 129 19.99 13.37 16.95
CA GLN A 129 20.30 14.70 16.45
C GLN A 129 21.66 15.19 16.94
N ALA A 130 21.91 15.03 18.25
CA ALA A 130 23.14 15.49 18.89
C ALA A 130 23.46 14.61 20.09
N VAL A 131 24.76 14.48 20.36
CA VAL A 131 25.29 13.87 21.58
C VAL A 131 26.29 14.84 22.18
N GLU A 132 26.06 15.20 23.42
CA GLU A 132 26.96 16.06 24.17
C GLU A 132 27.59 15.27 25.32
N CYS A 133 28.85 15.54 25.61
CA CYS A 133 29.61 14.87 26.66
C CYS A 133 30.22 15.86 27.63
N ARG A 134 30.29 15.46 28.90
CA ARG A 134 30.96 16.17 29.96
C ARG A 134 31.80 15.20 30.77
N LEU A 135 33.07 15.53 30.96
CA LEU A 135 33.97 14.78 31.84
C LEU A 135 34.14 15.57 33.14
N ASP A 136 33.86 14.94 34.27
CA ASP A 136 34.04 15.58 35.59
C ASP A 136 35.46 15.40 36.14
N GLY A 137 35.76 16.11 37.24
CA GLY A 137 37.06 16.07 37.91
C GLY A 137 37.44 14.70 38.50
N GLN A 138 36.50 13.76 38.59
CA GLN A 138 36.72 12.40 39.06
C GLN A 138 36.90 11.40 37.90
N GLY A 139 36.79 11.86 36.65
CA GLY A 139 36.88 11.03 35.45
C GLY A 139 35.56 10.36 35.04
N ARG A 140 34.43 10.81 35.59
CA ARG A 140 33.11 10.32 35.19
C ARG A 140 32.65 11.02 33.92
N LEU A 141 32.31 10.22 32.91
CA LEU A 141 31.70 10.70 31.68
C LEU A 141 30.17 10.79 31.85
N SER A 142 29.65 12.00 31.78
CA SER A 142 28.21 12.27 31.67
C SER A 142 27.89 12.57 30.20
N THR A 143 26.89 11.88 29.64
CA THR A 143 26.44 12.13 28.28
C THR A 143 25.02 12.70 28.29
N ARG A 144 24.69 13.46 27.25
CA ARG A 144 23.35 13.94 26.95
C ARG A 144 23.04 13.59 25.50
N VAL A 145 21.92 12.93 25.29
CA VAL A 145 21.50 12.47 23.97
C VAL A 145 20.22 13.17 23.60
N GLN A 146 20.19 13.72 22.38
CA GLN A 146 19.04 14.37 21.81
C GLN A 146 18.47 13.52 20.67
N PHE A 147 17.26 13.02 20.86
CA PHE A 147 16.48 12.34 19.84
C PHE A 147 15.52 13.33 19.20
N GLN A 148 15.34 13.24 17.88
CA GLN A 148 14.34 14.01 17.16
C GLN A 148 13.49 13.07 16.32
N ASN A 149 12.17 13.18 16.45
CA ASN A 149 11.26 12.53 15.52
C ASN A 149 10.93 13.48 14.38
N SER A 150 11.58 13.30 13.23
CA SER A 150 11.32 14.07 12.01
C SER A 150 10.12 13.54 11.20
N GLY A 151 9.50 12.45 11.65
CA GLY A 151 8.35 11.84 10.99
C GLY A 151 7.03 12.52 11.31
N LEU A 152 6.01 12.18 10.52
CA LEU A 152 4.66 12.74 10.62
C LEU A 152 3.79 12.05 11.69
N THR A 153 4.26 10.94 12.25
CA THR A 153 3.57 10.22 13.32
C THR A 153 4.47 10.03 14.53
N PRO A 154 3.89 9.84 15.73
CA PRO A 154 4.67 9.56 16.93
C PRO A 154 5.48 8.27 16.80
N ALA A 155 6.72 8.31 17.29
CA ALA A 155 7.50 7.10 17.53
C ALA A 155 7.08 6.51 18.88
N ARG A 156 6.80 5.21 18.89
CA ARG A 156 6.31 4.49 20.06
C ARG A 156 7.36 3.55 20.61
N GLN A 157 7.32 3.34 21.92
CA GLN A 157 8.17 2.40 22.62
C GLN A 157 9.65 2.55 22.26
N LEU A 158 10.16 3.78 22.13
CA LEU A 158 11.57 4.00 21.88
C LEU A 158 12.37 3.36 23.03
N ARG A 159 13.20 2.39 22.67
CA ARG A 159 14.22 1.75 23.49
C ARG A 159 15.57 2.13 22.91
N TRP A 160 16.57 2.29 23.76
CA TRP A 160 17.88 2.64 23.25
C TRP A 160 18.99 2.12 24.16
N LEU A 161 20.15 1.94 23.54
CA LEU A 161 21.39 1.50 24.14
C LEU A 161 22.41 2.62 24.03
N HIS A 162 23.27 2.66 25.04
CA HIS A 162 24.35 3.62 25.14
C HIS A 162 25.66 2.90 25.41
N GLY A 163 26.57 2.96 24.44
CA GLY A 163 27.98 2.59 24.62
C GLY A 163 28.83 3.85 24.58
N ALA A 164 29.78 3.99 25.50
CA ALA A 164 30.73 5.10 25.46
C ALA A 164 32.15 4.66 25.83
N ASP A 165 33.11 5.14 25.05
CA ASP A 165 34.53 4.92 25.23
C ASP A 165 35.26 6.25 25.41
N LEU A 166 36.24 6.26 26.31
CA LEU A 166 37.14 7.37 26.56
C LEU A 166 38.54 7.02 26.06
N ASN A 167 39.04 7.81 25.12
CA ASN A 167 40.38 7.68 24.55
C ASN A 167 41.27 8.78 25.12
N ILE A 168 42.33 8.38 25.82
CA ILE A 168 43.28 9.29 26.47
C ILE A 168 44.64 9.11 25.78
N VAL A 169 45.26 10.23 25.40
CA VAL A 169 46.62 10.26 24.85
C VAL A 169 47.53 11.00 25.82
N SER A 170 48.53 10.28 26.34
CA SER A 170 49.52 10.82 27.28
C SER A 170 50.59 11.65 26.57
N LYS A 171 51.41 12.38 27.33
CA LYS A 171 52.57 13.13 26.80
C LYS A 171 53.61 12.24 26.12
N GLU A 172 53.68 10.98 26.52
CA GLU A 172 54.58 9.98 25.95
C GLU A 172 54.02 9.34 24.67
N SER A 173 52.88 9.85 24.17
CA SER A 173 52.15 9.33 23.00
C SER A 173 51.59 7.92 23.20
N GLU A 174 51.42 7.47 24.44
CA GLU A 174 50.66 6.27 24.74
C GLU A 174 49.17 6.57 24.64
N GLN A 175 48.46 5.75 23.86
CA GLN A 175 47.00 5.82 23.72
C GLN A 175 46.36 4.73 24.55
N ILE A 176 45.45 5.12 25.44
CA ILE A 176 44.70 4.20 26.28
C ILE A 176 43.22 4.44 26.04
N SER A 177 42.46 3.36 25.83
CA SER A 177 41.02 3.39 25.61
C SER A 177 40.31 2.68 26.76
N PHE A 178 39.31 3.34 27.34
CA PHE A 178 38.50 2.82 28.44
C PHE A 178 37.04 2.75 28.00
N ARG A 179 36.42 1.58 28.10
CA ARG A 179 34.96 1.48 27.99
C ARG A 179 34.36 2.01 29.28
N VAL A 180 33.73 3.17 29.20
CA VAL A 180 33.15 3.84 30.37
C VAL A 180 31.73 3.34 30.62
N GLY A 181 31.10 2.72 29.63
CA GLY A 181 29.74 2.21 29.80
C GLY A 181 29.27 1.27 28.72
N ASP A 182 28.49 0.29 29.17
CA ASP A 182 27.73 -0.60 28.31
C ASP A 182 26.38 -0.89 28.95
N GLU A 183 25.29 -0.57 28.26
CA GLU A 183 23.97 -1.01 28.69
C GLU A 183 23.67 -2.37 28.00
N PRO A 184 23.56 -3.48 28.76
CA PRO A 184 23.83 -4.80 28.21
C PRO A 184 22.73 -5.43 27.34
N ASP A 185 21.56 -4.81 27.13
CA ASP A 185 20.52 -5.37 26.24
C ASP A 185 19.41 -4.36 25.92
N PRO A 186 19.02 -4.13 24.64
CA PRO A 186 17.91 -3.25 24.28
C PRO A 186 16.56 -3.74 24.83
N ASP A 187 16.40 -5.04 25.09
CA ASP A 187 15.18 -5.60 25.69
C ASP A 187 15.06 -5.30 27.19
N ASN A 188 16.20 -5.08 27.85
CA ASN A 188 16.29 -4.69 29.27
C ASN A 188 16.53 -3.18 29.45
N SER A 189 16.61 -2.41 28.36
CA SER A 189 16.69 -0.94 28.40
C SER A 189 15.52 -0.40 29.21
N HIS A 190 15.85 0.30 30.30
CA HIS A 190 14.90 0.86 31.25
C HIS A 190 14.16 2.09 30.70
N TRP A 191 14.52 2.52 29.48
CA TRP A 191 13.96 3.69 28.83
C TRP A 191 12.95 3.26 27.78
N ARG A 192 11.66 3.31 28.14
CA ARG A 192 10.56 3.23 27.18
C ARG A 192 9.86 4.58 27.15
N ARG A 193 9.94 5.28 26.03
CA ARG A 193 9.26 6.56 25.86
C ARG A 193 8.70 6.71 24.46
N ASP A 194 7.55 7.35 24.37
CA ASP A 194 6.98 7.77 23.10
C ASP A 194 7.49 9.19 22.79
N ILE A 195 7.92 9.42 21.55
CA ILE A 195 8.28 10.75 21.04
C ILE A 195 7.19 11.21 20.07
N PRO A 196 6.45 12.29 20.36
CA PRO A 196 5.49 12.84 19.43
C PRO A 196 6.10 13.23 18.07
N SER A 197 5.27 13.40 17.06
CA SER A 197 5.72 13.85 15.74
C SER A 197 6.33 15.26 15.83
N ALA A 198 7.43 15.47 15.11
CA ALA A 198 8.16 16.75 15.05
C ALA A 198 8.69 17.25 16.40
N GLU A 199 8.71 16.40 17.42
CA GLU A 199 9.25 16.74 18.74
C GLU A 199 10.66 16.21 18.95
N THR A 200 11.36 16.90 19.85
CA THR A 200 12.69 16.57 20.31
C THR A 200 12.61 16.11 21.75
N TRP A 201 13.28 15.00 22.06
CA TRP A 201 13.45 14.51 23.41
C TRP A 201 14.93 14.43 23.76
N THR A 202 15.29 15.11 24.85
CA THR A 202 16.64 15.07 25.41
C THR A 202 16.63 14.19 26.65
N THR A 203 17.62 13.30 26.74
CA THR A 203 17.82 12.42 27.89
C THR A 203 19.27 12.43 28.31
N THR A 204 19.50 12.24 29.60
CA THR A 204 20.81 12.01 30.18
C THR A 204 20.78 10.57 30.70
N PRO A 205 21.45 9.60 30.07
CA PRO A 205 21.55 8.26 30.63
C PRO A 205 22.04 8.34 32.07
N VAL A 206 21.58 7.44 32.94
CA VAL A 206 22.11 7.34 34.30
C VAL A 206 23.61 7.19 34.16
N GLY A 207 24.35 8.20 34.62
CA GLY A 207 25.77 8.36 34.33
C GLY A 207 26.48 7.05 34.58
N LEU A 208 27.15 6.57 33.54
CA LEU A 208 27.78 5.27 33.51
C LEU A 208 28.58 5.05 34.80
N PRO A 209 28.55 3.82 35.37
CA PRO A 209 29.24 3.54 36.62
C PRO A 209 30.69 4.02 36.53
N GLU A 210 31.17 4.57 37.64
CA GLU A 210 32.56 5.01 37.78
C GLU A 210 33.45 3.89 37.22
N PRO A 211 34.36 4.20 36.28
CA PRO A 211 35.21 3.16 35.73
C PRO A 211 35.96 2.50 36.89
N ASP A 212 36.03 1.17 36.91
CA ASP A 212 36.71 0.36 37.96
C ASP A 212 38.23 0.63 38.09
N TYR A 213 38.72 1.72 37.49
CA TYR A 213 40.11 2.11 37.36
C TYR A 213 40.40 3.36 38.23
N PRO A 214 40.91 3.17 39.46
CA PRO A 214 41.27 4.30 40.35
C PRO A 214 42.34 5.24 39.75
N GLU A 215 43.06 4.79 38.72
CA GLU A 215 44.14 5.51 38.04
C GLU A 215 43.66 6.42 36.89
N ILE A 216 42.39 6.39 36.49
CA ILE A 216 41.89 7.22 35.38
C ILE A 216 42.02 8.71 35.69
N SER A 217 41.79 9.12 36.93
CA SER A 217 41.94 10.52 37.35
C SER A 217 43.38 11.03 37.16
N SER A 218 44.39 10.20 37.46
CA SER A 218 45.80 10.52 37.19
C SER A 218 46.12 10.55 35.70
N LEU A 219 45.61 9.60 34.92
CA LEU A 219 45.83 9.55 33.47
C LEU A 219 45.21 10.75 32.74
N ILE A 220 44.02 11.16 33.17
CA ILE A 220 43.34 12.36 32.66
C ILE A 220 44.15 13.62 33.00
N ALA A 221 44.72 13.72 34.21
CA ALA A 221 45.51 14.87 34.63
C ALA A 221 46.81 15.04 33.82
N GLU A 222 47.38 13.94 33.31
CA GLU A 222 48.59 13.95 32.50
C GLU A 222 48.33 13.95 30.98
N ALA A 223 47.06 13.86 30.59
CA ALA A 223 46.65 13.76 29.19
C ALA A 223 46.98 15.03 28.39
N VAL A 224 47.49 14.85 27.17
CA VAL A 224 47.61 15.92 26.17
C VAL A 224 46.30 16.07 25.40
N PHE A 225 45.60 14.96 25.20
CA PHE A 225 44.38 14.90 24.44
C PHE A 225 43.44 13.84 25.01
N ILE A 226 42.16 14.21 25.09
CA ILE A 226 41.08 13.34 25.55
C ILE A 226 39.97 13.42 24.51
N ALA A 227 39.57 12.26 24.00
CA ALA A 227 38.42 12.13 23.13
C ALA A 227 37.41 11.16 23.73
N ALA A 228 36.14 11.44 23.52
CA ALA A 228 35.07 10.48 23.81
C ALA A 228 34.49 10.00 22.49
N THR A 229 34.11 8.73 22.50
CA THR A 229 33.33 8.09 21.47
C THR A 229 32.04 7.62 22.12
N VAL A 230 30.90 7.89 21.49
CA VAL A 230 29.59 7.43 21.95
C VAL A 230 28.87 6.75 20.80
N LYS A 231 28.34 5.56 21.07
CA LYS A 231 27.50 4.81 20.14
C LYS A 231 26.13 4.62 20.72
N ILE A 232 25.12 4.91 19.91
CA ILE A 232 23.72 4.85 20.29
C ILE A 232 23.01 3.94 19.32
N VAL A 233 22.31 2.95 19.85
CA VAL A 233 21.41 2.08 19.08
C VAL A 233 20.01 2.31 19.61
N ALA A 234 19.10 2.75 18.76
CA ALA A 234 17.74 3.10 19.12
C ALA A 234 16.76 2.25 18.33
N ASP A 235 15.89 1.54 19.04
CA ASP A 235 14.81 0.73 18.49
C ASP A 235 13.47 1.39 18.81
N TYR A 236 12.59 1.55 17.83
CA TYR A 236 11.28 2.15 18.01
C TYR A 236 10.24 1.54 17.08
N GLU A 237 8.97 1.72 17.42
CA GLU A 237 7.83 1.29 16.60
C GLU A 237 7.11 2.50 16.01
N ASP A 238 6.63 2.37 14.77
CA ASP A 238 5.69 3.35 14.21
C ASP A 238 4.25 3.08 14.70
N VAL A 239 3.32 3.97 14.34
CA VAL A 239 1.89 3.82 14.69
C VAL A 239 1.22 2.60 14.03
N PHE A 240 1.87 1.98 13.05
CA PHE A 240 1.42 0.78 12.35
C PHE A 240 2.02 -0.51 12.92
N GLY A 241 2.86 -0.41 13.96
CA GLY A 241 3.51 -1.54 14.62
C GLY A 241 4.72 -2.09 13.87
N VAL A 242 5.30 -1.31 12.95
CA VAL A 242 6.55 -1.67 12.26
C VAL A 242 7.73 -1.20 13.12
N SER A 243 8.63 -2.12 13.44
CA SER A 243 9.85 -1.83 14.19
C SER A 243 10.95 -1.27 13.29
N HIS A 244 11.66 -0.29 13.81
CA HIS A 244 12.77 0.41 13.18
C HIS A 244 13.96 0.48 14.12
N ARG A 245 15.17 0.45 13.55
CA ARG A 245 16.43 0.57 14.27
C ARG A 245 17.26 1.69 13.64
N GLU A 246 17.70 2.63 14.47
CA GLU A 246 18.68 3.66 14.13
C GLU A 246 19.97 3.38 14.90
N THR A 247 21.12 3.55 14.25
CA THR A 247 22.43 3.48 14.90
C THR A 247 23.20 4.73 14.55
N ALA A 248 23.75 5.38 15.56
CA ALA A 248 24.52 6.60 15.38
C ALA A 248 25.77 6.57 16.24
N CYS A 249 26.89 6.90 15.62
CA CYS A 249 28.19 7.00 16.27
C CYS A 249 28.60 8.48 16.34
N PHE A 250 29.15 8.89 17.46
CA PHE A 250 29.64 10.25 17.69
C PHE A 250 31.04 10.19 18.30
N GLN A 251 31.89 11.12 17.91
CA GLN A 251 33.24 11.25 18.44
C GLN A 251 33.63 12.71 18.55
N GLY A 252 34.47 13.03 19.50
CA GLY A 252 34.92 14.41 19.67
C GLY A 252 35.89 14.57 20.82
N ARG A 253 36.55 15.72 20.84
CA ARG A 253 37.42 16.11 21.94
C ARG A 253 36.56 16.49 23.14
N VAL A 254 36.91 15.96 24.31
CA VAL A 254 36.26 16.34 25.57
C VAL A 254 37.25 17.14 26.41
N VAL A 255 36.77 18.23 27.00
CA VAL A 255 37.57 19.07 27.87
C VAL A 255 37.43 18.56 29.30
N PHE A 256 38.57 18.28 29.93
CA PHE A 256 38.63 18.02 31.35
C PHE A 256 38.75 19.35 32.10
N GLU A 257 37.72 19.70 32.87
CA GLU A 257 37.75 20.88 33.75
C GLU A 257 37.27 20.51 35.16
N VAL A 258 38.03 20.97 36.15
CA VAL A 258 37.82 20.64 37.56
C VAL A 258 36.57 21.32 38.13
N HIS A 259 36.06 22.37 37.48
CA HIS A 259 34.91 23.15 37.94
C HIS A 259 33.85 23.28 36.86
N ASN A 260 32.78 22.49 37.00
CA ASN A 260 31.53 22.62 36.27
C ASN A 260 31.70 22.81 34.75
N SER A 261 32.30 21.81 34.09
CA SER A 261 32.43 21.77 32.65
C SER A 261 31.07 21.88 31.96
N ASP A 262 30.99 22.75 30.96
CA ASP A 262 29.87 22.75 30.02
C ASP A 262 29.90 21.47 29.19
N TYR A 263 28.71 21.07 28.71
CA TYR A 263 28.59 19.95 27.78
C TYR A 263 29.27 20.31 26.45
N CYS A 264 30.15 19.44 25.97
CA CYS A 264 30.81 19.56 24.67
C CYS A 264 30.06 18.71 23.65
N GLU A 265 29.63 19.31 22.54
CA GLU A 265 28.98 18.59 21.45
C GLU A 265 29.99 17.69 20.71
N LEU A 266 29.62 16.44 20.47
CA LEU A 266 30.40 15.49 19.69
C LEU A 266 30.00 15.55 18.21
N GLU A 267 30.96 15.30 17.32
CA GLU A 267 30.71 15.24 15.89
C GLU A 267 30.21 13.85 15.48
N ARG A 268 29.26 13.78 14.54
CA ARG A 268 28.77 12.50 14.01
C ARG A 268 29.89 11.79 13.24
N ALA A 269 30.22 10.59 13.69
CA ALA A 269 31.15 9.68 13.03
C ALA A 269 30.42 8.75 12.05
N HIS A 270 31.16 7.98 11.26
CA HIS A 270 30.57 6.91 10.46
C HIS A 270 30.01 5.79 11.35
N ASP A 271 28.81 5.30 11.03
CA ASP A 271 28.09 4.33 11.87
C ASP A 271 28.83 2.97 11.96
N GLY A 272 29.70 2.64 11.01
CA GLY A 272 30.50 1.42 10.97
C GLY A 272 31.87 1.49 11.67
N VAL A 273 32.23 2.62 12.31
CA VAL A 273 33.57 2.78 12.92
C VAL A 273 33.71 1.95 14.21
N PHE A 274 32.60 1.59 14.85
CA PHE A 274 32.59 0.91 16.15
C PHE A 274 31.69 -0.33 16.09
N GLU A 275 32.25 -1.49 15.72
CA GLU A 275 31.48 -2.73 15.51
C GLU A 275 31.05 -3.43 16.82
N VAL A 276 31.66 -3.10 17.96
CA VAL A 276 31.40 -3.78 19.23
C VAL A 276 30.49 -2.91 20.10
N ILE A 277 29.23 -3.31 20.23
CA ILE A 277 28.46 -3.11 21.47
C ILE A 277 28.27 -4.50 22.05
#